data_AF-A0A3B3HN69-F1
#
_entry.id   AF-A0A3B3HN69-F1
#
_cell.length_a   1.000
_cell.length_b   1.000
_cell.length_c   1.000
_cell.angle_alpha   90.00
_cell.angle_beta   90.00
_cell.angle_gamma   90.00
#
_symmetry.space_group_name_H-M   'P 1'
#
loop_
_entity.id
_entity.type
_entity.pdbx_description
1 polymer ?
#
loop_
_entity_poly.entity_id
_entity_poly.type
_entity_poly.pdbx_seq_one_letter_code
_entity_poly.pdbx_strand_id
1 'polypeptide(L)'
;MSNMSVIKAGLEGRADGGGGGGSPRLQPCAQPPNNSGGGGRTKDARYQQQLQHQLQQQRHHGGSMLKQPSHNEPADVVRRALDFKSQGTQCYKDKKYREAIGKYHRALLEIKGLCRVLGDPDAGSNSPSSFLPSIGRSSPLTDEQKGAMENAELECYNSLAACLLQMELVNYERVKEYCLKVLLKEGKNFKALYRSGVAYYHLGDFQKALHYLKESHKQEPSDTNVIRYIQLTEMKIRRNAQREKKEAT
;
A
#
# COMPACT_ATOMS: atom_id res chain seq x y z
N MET A 1 -23.38 12.45 -28.16
CA MET A 1 -22.29 11.72 -27.49
C MET A 1 -21.14 12.69 -27.31
N SER A 2 -21.07 13.38 -26.16
CA SER A 2 -20.08 14.44 -25.95
C SER A 2 -19.02 13.95 -24.97
N ASN A 3 -17.80 13.75 -25.49
CA ASN A 3 -16.60 13.50 -24.70
C ASN A 3 -16.32 14.70 -23.80
N MET A 4 -16.62 14.59 -22.51
CA MET A 4 -16.18 15.55 -21.50
C MET A 4 -14.81 15.12 -20.96
N SER A 5 -13.80 15.87 -21.37
CA SER A 5 -12.41 15.74 -20.95
C SER A 5 -12.29 15.67 -19.42
N VAL A 6 -11.63 14.61 -18.95
CA VAL A 6 -11.32 14.36 -17.54
C VAL A 6 -10.38 15.47 -17.04
N ILE A 7 -10.90 16.40 -16.24
CA ILE A 7 -10.08 17.44 -15.60
C ILE A 7 -9.32 16.80 -14.43
N LYS A 8 -8.04 16.55 -14.70
CA LYS A 8 -7.05 16.00 -13.76
C LYS A 8 -6.83 16.99 -12.60
N ALA A 9 -7.30 16.66 -11.42
CA ALA A 9 -6.96 17.40 -10.20
C ALA A 9 -5.52 17.02 -9.79
N GLY A 10 -4.57 17.89 -10.11
CA GLY A 10 -3.20 17.82 -9.61
C GLY A 10 -3.14 18.28 -8.17
N LEU A 11 -2.73 17.39 -7.27
CA LEU A 11 -2.28 17.71 -5.92
C LEU A 11 -0.80 17.29 -5.85
N GLU A 12 0.11 18.23 -6.12
CA GLU A 12 1.55 18.11 -5.91
C GLU A 12 2.02 19.23 -4.96
N GLY A 13 2.91 18.87 -4.03
CA GLY A 13 3.62 19.75 -3.09
C GLY A 13 3.90 18.97 -1.80
N ARG A 14 5.12 18.78 -1.29
CA ARG A 14 6.48 19.29 -1.55
C ARG A 14 7.43 18.21 -0.99
N ALA A 15 8.54 17.91 -1.65
CA ALA A 15 9.62 17.09 -1.10
C ALA A 15 10.95 17.80 -1.39
N ASP A 16 11.63 18.26 -0.34
CA ASP A 16 12.96 18.83 -0.43
C ASP A 16 14.01 17.73 -0.58
N GLY A 17 14.98 18.00 -1.45
CA GLY A 17 16.09 17.12 -1.78
C GLY A 17 17.44 17.65 -1.27
N GLY A 18 18.35 16.70 -1.09
CA GLY A 18 19.80 16.86 -0.92
C GLY A 18 20.37 15.46 -0.66
N GLY A 19 21.37 14.92 -1.36
CA GLY A 19 22.39 15.48 -2.23
C GLY A 19 23.74 14.91 -1.78
N GLY A 20 24.38 14.09 -2.62
CA GLY A 20 25.74 13.55 -2.41
C GLY A 20 25.75 12.01 -2.43
N GLY A 21 26.49 11.29 -3.27
CA GLY A 21 27.71 11.61 -4.01
C GLY A 21 28.80 10.61 -3.61
N GLY A 22 29.30 9.78 -4.54
CA GLY A 22 30.53 9.01 -4.34
C GLY A 22 30.49 7.56 -4.81
N SER A 23 30.90 7.32 -6.06
CA SER A 23 31.54 6.06 -6.49
C SER A 23 33.06 6.23 -6.37
N PRO A 24 33.79 5.18 -5.95
CA PRO A 24 34.88 4.66 -6.77
C PRO A 24 34.99 3.13 -6.62
N ARG A 25 35.74 2.30 -7.37
CA ARG A 25 36.59 2.37 -8.56
C ARG A 25 37.03 0.92 -8.78
N LEU A 26 36.91 0.40 -10.00
CA LEU A 26 37.42 -0.91 -10.43
C LEU A 26 38.91 -0.79 -10.80
N GLN A 27 39.72 -1.83 -10.50
CA GLN A 27 40.93 -2.29 -11.26
C GLN A 27 41.71 -3.37 -10.45
N PRO A 28 42.60 -4.20 -11.05
CA PRO A 28 42.36 -5.16 -12.13
C PRO A 28 43.05 -6.54 -11.87
N CYS A 29 42.92 -7.44 -12.86
CA CYS A 29 43.48 -8.79 -12.96
C CYS A 29 45.02 -8.89 -12.79
N ALA A 30 45.48 -10.02 -12.25
CA ALA A 30 46.87 -10.48 -12.32
C ALA A 30 46.92 -11.91 -12.88
N GLN A 31 47.79 -12.12 -13.89
CA GLN A 31 48.07 -13.38 -14.59
C GLN A 31 48.95 -14.34 -13.76
N PRO A 32 48.99 -15.65 -14.09
CA PRO A 32 49.80 -16.63 -13.37
C PRO A 32 51.22 -16.77 -13.95
N PRO A 33 52.21 -17.23 -13.18
CA PRO A 33 53.49 -17.64 -13.73
C PRO A 33 53.50 -19.12 -14.14
N ASN A 34 54.12 -19.38 -15.30
CA ASN A 34 54.62 -20.68 -15.72
C ASN A 34 55.70 -21.18 -14.75
N ASN A 35 55.65 -22.46 -14.35
CA ASN A 35 56.89 -23.23 -14.26
C ASN A 35 56.69 -24.75 -14.40
N SER A 36 57.68 -25.34 -15.04
CA SER A 36 57.85 -26.69 -15.51
C SER A 36 58.46 -27.61 -14.43
N GLY A 37 58.24 -28.92 -14.54
CA GLY A 37 59.19 -29.94 -14.04
C GLY A 37 58.77 -30.77 -12.82
N GLY A 38 58.63 -32.07 -13.04
CA GLY A 38 59.14 -33.14 -12.15
C GLY A 38 58.36 -33.54 -10.90
N GLY A 39 58.16 -34.86 -10.72
CA GLY A 39 57.96 -35.48 -9.41
C GLY A 39 56.53 -35.93 -9.08
N GLY A 40 56.15 -37.12 -9.57
CA GLY A 40 54.99 -37.86 -9.08
C GLY A 40 55.30 -38.52 -7.74
N ARG A 41 54.49 -38.20 -6.71
CA ARG A 41 54.18 -38.94 -5.46
C ARG A 41 53.72 -38.04 -4.30
N THR A 42 53.90 -36.72 -4.37
CA THR A 42 53.43 -35.77 -3.33
C THR A 42 52.19 -34.96 -3.71
N LYS A 43 51.77 -35.01 -4.98
CA LYS A 43 50.57 -34.31 -5.48
C LYS A 43 49.27 -34.96 -4.99
N ASP A 44 49.25 -36.28 -4.81
CA ASP A 44 48.07 -37.04 -4.35
C ASP A 44 47.71 -36.72 -2.90
N ALA A 45 48.70 -36.58 -2.01
CA ALA A 45 48.46 -36.25 -0.61
C ALA A 45 47.89 -34.83 -0.43
N ARG A 46 48.39 -33.85 -1.19
CA ARG A 46 47.84 -32.49 -1.17
C ARG A 46 46.44 -32.42 -1.79
N TYR A 47 46.19 -33.19 -2.85
CA TYR A 47 44.87 -33.27 -3.47
C TYR A 47 43.84 -33.93 -2.54
N GLN A 48 44.21 -35.02 -1.85
CA GLN A 48 43.36 -35.65 -0.83
C GLN A 48 43.10 -34.73 0.36
N GLN A 49 44.12 -34.02 0.86
CA GLN A 49 43.96 -33.08 1.96
C GLN A 49 43.06 -31.89 1.56
N GLN A 50 43.15 -31.43 0.32
CA GLN A 50 42.30 -30.37 -0.23
C GLN A 50 40.85 -30.83 -0.43
N LEU A 51 40.62 -32.07 -0.90
CA LEU A 51 39.29 -32.68 -0.97
C LEU A 51 38.66 -32.85 0.42
N GLN A 52 39.47 -33.26 1.41
CA GLN A 52 39.00 -33.45 2.78
C GLN A 52 38.62 -32.11 3.42
N HIS A 53 39.40 -31.05 3.16
CA HIS A 53 39.09 -29.68 3.58
C HIS A 53 37.83 -29.13 2.87
N GLN A 54 37.62 -29.48 1.60
CA GLN A 54 36.41 -29.11 0.84
C GLN A 54 35.16 -29.85 1.33
N LEU A 55 35.25 -31.13 1.66
CA LEU A 55 34.17 -31.91 2.29
C LEU A 55 33.85 -31.41 3.70
N GLN A 56 34.86 -30.96 4.46
CA GLN A 56 34.67 -30.37 5.78
C GLN A 56 33.98 -28.99 5.68
N GLN A 57 34.30 -28.18 4.66
CA GLN A 57 33.56 -26.94 4.36
C GLN A 57 32.10 -27.21 3.95
N GLN A 58 31.80 -28.29 3.22
CA GLN A 58 30.41 -28.69 2.94
C GLN A 58 29.66 -29.14 4.20
N ARG A 59 30.33 -29.81 5.15
CA ARG A 59 29.75 -30.18 6.47
C ARG A 59 29.47 -28.95 7.34
N HIS A 60 30.28 -27.90 7.25
CA HIS A 60 30.03 -26.62 7.94
C HIS A 60 28.97 -25.75 7.21
N HIS A 61 28.74 -25.95 5.91
CA HIS A 61 27.62 -25.32 5.18
C HIS A 61 26.29 -26.09 5.32
N GLY A 62 26.29 -27.29 5.90
CA GLY A 62 25.08 -28.07 6.21
C GLY A 62 24.34 -27.63 7.49
N GLY A 63 24.78 -26.53 8.13
CA GLY A 63 24.28 -26.06 9.42
C GLY A 63 23.52 -24.73 9.38
N SER A 64 23.13 -24.24 8.21
CA SER A 64 22.16 -23.15 8.10
C SER A 64 20.97 -23.63 7.30
N MET A 65 20.13 -24.46 7.94
CA MET A 65 18.71 -24.30 7.67
C MET A 65 18.38 -22.87 8.10
N LEU A 66 18.47 -21.93 7.15
CA LEU A 66 17.70 -20.70 7.19
C LEU A 66 16.31 -21.16 7.60
N LYS A 67 15.98 -20.93 8.87
CA LYS A 67 14.62 -20.99 9.36
C LYS A 67 13.89 -20.09 8.38
N GLN A 68 13.20 -20.67 7.40
CA GLN A 68 12.35 -19.87 6.52
C GLN A 68 11.55 -19.01 7.48
N PRO A 69 11.63 -17.67 7.37
CA PRO A 69 10.90 -16.82 8.29
C PRO A 69 9.48 -17.33 8.23
N SER A 70 8.98 -17.81 9.37
CA SER A 70 7.62 -18.30 9.46
C SER A 70 6.76 -17.13 9.00
N HIS A 71 6.27 -17.19 7.77
CA HIS A 71 5.63 -16.09 7.06
C HIS A 71 4.37 -15.56 7.78
N ASN A 72 4.01 -16.22 8.89
CA ASN A 72 2.80 -16.05 9.66
C ASN A 72 3.06 -15.40 11.04
N GLU A 73 4.29 -14.97 11.38
CA GLU A 73 4.48 -14.19 12.61
C GLU A 73 3.79 -12.83 12.48
N PRO A 74 2.98 -12.40 13.48
CA PRO A 74 2.23 -11.14 13.42
C PRO A 74 3.10 -9.92 13.10
N ALA A 75 4.31 -9.83 13.68
CA ALA A 75 5.24 -8.75 13.44
C ALA A 75 5.77 -8.72 11.98
N ASP A 76 5.94 -9.88 11.35
CA ASP A 76 6.37 -9.95 9.96
C ASP A 76 5.24 -9.54 9.01
N VAL A 77 3.99 -9.88 9.34
CA VAL A 77 2.81 -9.44 8.58
C VAL A 77 2.67 -7.91 8.64
N VAL A 78 2.81 -7.31 9.83
CA VAL A 78 2.82 -5.85 10.01
C VAL A 78 3.90 -5.22 9.11
N ARG A 79 5.14 -5.75 9.16
CA ARG A 79 6.25 -5.23 8.35
C ARG A 79 5.94 -5.28 6.86
N ARG A 80 5.41 -6.40 6.36
CA ARG A 80 5.04 -6.56 4.94
C ARG A 80 3.92 -5.61 4.51
N ALA A 81 2.90 -5.43 5.34
CA ALA A 81 1.82 -4.49 5.05
C ALA A 81 2.36 -3.06 4.86
N LEU A 82 3.25 -2.62 5.76
CA LEU A 82 3.87 -1.29 5.70
C LEU A 82 4.81 -1.13 4.50
N ASP A 83 5.55 -2.18 4.13
CA ASP A 83 6.39 -2.20 2.94
C ASP A 83 5.56 -2.07 1.66
N PHE A 84 4.47 -2.85 1.53
CA PHE A 84 3.55 -2.71 0.40
C PHE A 84 2.91 -1.32 0.31
N LYS A 85 2.51 -0.72 1.44
CA LYS A 85 2.01 0.67 1.49
C LYS A 85 3.08 1.66 0.99
N SER A 86 4.33 1.49 1.42
CA SER A 86 5.45 2.35 1.02
C SER A 86 5.75 2.23 -0.47
N GLN A 87 5.79 1.01 -1.00
CA GLN A 87 5.93 0.75 -2.44
C GLN A 87 4.77 1.35 -3.24
N GLY A 88 3.53 1.24 -2.76
CA GLY A 88 2.36 1.86 -3.39
C GLY A 88 2.49 3.38 -3.47
N THR A 89 2.99 4.00 -2.40
CA THR A 89 3.27 5.44 -2.34
C THR A 89 4.35 5.85 -3.34
N GLN A 90 5.39 5.04 -3.51
CA GLN A 90 6.41 5.30 -4.52
C GLN A 90 5.82 5.20 -5.93
N CYS A 91 5.08 4.13 -6.25
CA CYS A 91 4.40 4.00 -7.55
C CYS A 91 3.44 5.17 -7.82
N TYR A 92 2.76 5.69 -6.79
CA TYR A 92 1.88 6.86 -6.93
C TYR A 92 2.66 8.11 -7.34
N LYS A 93 3.80 8.39 -6.68
CA LYS A 93 4.70 9.51 -7.03
C LYS A 93 5.23 9.37 -8.46
N ASP A 94 5.54 8.16 -8.88
CA ASP A 94 5.99 7.83 -10.23
C ASP A 94 4.85 7.85 -11.27
N LYS A 95 3.63 8.23 -10.88
CA LYS A 95 2.41 8.29 -11.71
C LYS A 95 2.00 6.92 -12.29
N LYS A 96 2.53 5.83 -11.72
CA LYS A 96 2.18 4.43 -12.03
C LYS A 96 0.97 3.98 -11.21
N TYR A 97 -0.17 4.63 -11.43
CA TYR A 97 -1.38 4.45 -10.61
C TYR A 97 -1.90 3.01 -10.58
N ARG A 98 -1.79 2.28 -11.69
CA ARG A 98 -2.21 0.87 -11.76
C ARG A 98 -1.37 -0.04 -10.85
N GLU A 99 -0.06 0.18 -10.83
CA GLU A 99 0.86 -0.56 -9.96
C GLU A 99 0.63 -0.16 -8.50
N ALA A 100 0.45 1.13 -8.23
CA ALA A 100 0.14 1.64 -6.90
C ALA A 100 -1.12 0.98 -6.31
N ILE A 101 -2.21 0.90 -7.09
CA ILE A 101 -3.44 0.21 -6.70
C ILE A 101 -3.16 -1.24 -6.28
N GLY A 102 -2.38 -1.96 -7.09
CA GLY A 102 -2.02 -3.35 -6.78
C GLY A 102 -1.23 -3.49 -5.47
N LYS A 103 -0.30 -2.56 -5.20
CA LYS A 103 0.50 -2.55 -3.97
C LYS A 103 -0.35 -2.22 -2.73
N TYR A 104 -1.20 -1.20 -2.80
CA TYR A 104 -2.11 -0.86 -1.70
C TYR A 104 -3.11 -2.00 -1.40
N HIS A 105 -3.61 -2.69 -2.43
CA HIS A 105 -4.45 -3.87 -2.21
C HIS A 105 -3.70 -5.00 -1.50
N ARG A 106 -2.44 -5.27 -1.86
CA ARG A 106 -1.61 -6.26 -1.14
C ARG A 106 -1.39 -5.86 0.32
N ALA A 107 -1.15 -4.59 0.60
CA ALA A 107 -1.08 -4.09 1.98
C ALA A 107 -2.37 -4.38 2.77
N LEU A 108 -3.54 -4.06 2.17
CA LEU A 108 -4.84 -4.34 2.80
C LEU A 108 -5.12 -5.84 3.02
N LEU A 109 -4.61 -6.71 2.13
CA LEU A 109 -4.75 -8.15 2.29
C LEU A 109 -3.93 -8.68 3.48
N GLU A 110 -2.70 -8.20 3.65
CA GLU A 110 -1.86 -8.54 4.82
C GLU A 110 -2.53 -8.06 6.12
N ILE A 111 -3.04 -6.82 6.13
CA ILE A 111 -3.72 -6.24 7.30
C ILE A 111 -4.95 -7.08 7.69
N LYS A 112 -5.84 -7.37 6.73
CA LYS A 112 -7.06 -8.14 6.98
C LYS A 112 -6.79 -9.60 7.30
N GLY A 113 -5.74 -10.18 6.70
CA GLY A 113 -5.28 -11.52 7.01
C GLY A 113 -4.87 -11.63 8.48
N LEU A 114 -4.15 -10.62 8.99
CA LEU A 114 -3.73 -10.61 10.39
C LEU A 114 -4.90 -10.43 11.36
N CYS A 115 -5.87 -9.56 11.05
CA CYS A 115 -7.08 -9.41 11.87
C CYS A 115 -7.84 -10.73 12.03
N ARG A 116 -7.89 -11.57 10.97
CA ARG A 116 -8.52 -12.90 11.05
C ARG A 116 -7.74 -13.88 11.92
N VAL A 117 -6.41 -13.84 11.87
CA VAL A 117 -5.53 -14.72 12.66
C VAL A 117 -5.56 -14.36 14.14
N LEU A 118 -5.67 -13.07 14.47
CA LEU A 118 -5.65 -12.61 15.86
C LEU A 118 -6.98 -12.76 16.60
N GLY A 119 -8.09 -12.95 15.88
CA GLY A 119 -9.42 -13.13 16.47
C GLY A 119 -9.95 -11.84 17.11
N ASP A 120 -11.21 -11.51 16.87
CA ASP A 120 -11.89 -10.44 17.58
C ASP A 120 -12.19 -10.93 19.01
N PRO A 121 -11.77 -10.25 20.09
CA PRO A 121 -12.09 -10.68 21.45
C PRO A 121 -13.59 -10.64 21.77
N ASP A 122 -14.43 -10.05 20.92
CA ASP A 122 -15.87 -9.86 21.18
C ASP A 122 -16.82 -10.67 20.27
N ALA A 123 -16.32 -11.63 19.49
CA ALA A 123 -17.18 -12.57 18.76
C ALA A 123 -17.69 -13.68 19.70
N GLY A 124 -18.73 -13.33 20.47
CA GLY A 124 -19.50 -14.27 21.26
C GLY A 124 -20.00 -15.47 20.43
N SER A 125 -19.62 -16.66 20.89
CA SER A 125 -20.35 -17.93 20.84
C SER A 125 -21.13 -18.29 19.56
N ASN A 126 -20.60 -19.31 18.86
CA ASN A 126 -21.29 -20.41 18.14
C ASN A 126 -20.86 -20.60 16.67
N SER A 127 -19.75 -21.31 16.45
CA SER A 127 -19.74 -22.43 15.49
C SER A 127 -18.52 -23.33 15.66
N PRO A 128 -18.66 -24.65 15.43
CA PRO A 128 -17.65 -25.64 15.81
C PRO A 128 -16.63 -25.93 14.70
N SER A 129 -15.42 -26.23 15.14
CA SER A 129 -14.42 -27.08 14.51
C SER A 129 -13.90 -26.72 13.11
N SER A 130 -12.71 -26.14 13.08
CA SER A 130 -11.65 -26.60 12.17
C SER A 130 -10.39 -26.83 12.99
N PHE A 131 -10.10 -28.10 13.22
CA PHE A 131 -8.91 -28.58 13.93
C PHE A 131 -7.65 -28.09 13.21
N LEU A 132 -6.90 -27.18 13.83
CA LEU A 132 -5.49 -26.99 13.55
C LEU A 132 -4.71 -27.10 14.87
N PRO A 133 -3.55 -27.76 14.86
CA PRO A 133 -2.77 -27.99 16.06
C PRO A 133 -2.22 -26.66 16.59
N SER A 134 -2.30 -26.51 17.90
CA SER A 134 -1.70 -25.44 18.73
C SER A 134 -0.37 -24.94 18.16
N ILE A 135 -0.42 -23.82 17.42
CA ILE A 135 0.76 -23.04 17.04
C ILE A 135 1.05 -22.14 18.24
N GLY A 136 2.24 -22.33 18.80
CA GLY A 136 2.66 -21.75 20.06
C GLY A 136 2.51 -20.24 20.11
N ARG A 137 2.13 -19.74 21.28
CA ARG A 137 2.33 -18.36 21.80
C ARG A 137 2.81 -17.37 20.73
N SER A 138 1.92 -16.97 19.83
CA SER A 138 2.09 -15.71 19.12
C SER A 138 2.06 -14.62 20.18
N SER A 139 3.17 -13.89 20.34
CA SER A 139 3.17 -12.70 21.18
C SER A 139 2.01 -11.81 20.74
N PRO A 140 1.11 -11.39 21.64
CA PRO A 140 0.05 -10.46 21.27
C PRO A 140 0.70 -9.23 20.64
N LEU A 141 0.18 -8.78 19.50
CA LEU A 141 0.63 -7.51 18.91
C LEU A 141 0.60 -6.42 19.98
N THR A 142 1.65 -5.60 20.03
CA THR A 142 1.64 -4.41 20.87
C THR A 142 0.53 -3.47 20.41
N ASP A 143 -0.04 -2.68 21.31
CA ASP A 143 -1.08 -1.73 20.94
C ASP A 143 -0.58 -0.70 19.92
N GLU A 144 0.72 -0.39 19.97
CA GLU A 144 1.40 0.42 18.96
C GLU A 144 1.38 -0.24 17.56
N GLN A 145 1.64 -1.55 17.47
CA GLN A 145 1.58 -2.28 16.19
C GLN A 145 0.15 -2.33 15.64
N LYS A 146 -0.85 -2.52 16.49
CA LYS A 146 -2.26 -2.49 16.09
C LYS A 146 -2.65 -1.10 15.56
N GLY A 147 -2.31 -0.04 16.29
CA GLY A 147 -2.57 1.33 15.87
C GLY A 147 -1.87 1.68 14.54
N ALA A 148 -0.63 1.24 14.36
CA ALA A 148 0.10 1.44 13.11
C ALA A 148 -0.57 0.73 11.92
N MET A 149 -1.13 -0.46 12.12
CA MET A 149 -1.88 -1.17 11.09
C MET A 149 -3.20 -0.51 10.74
N GLU A 150 -3.96 -0.06 11.74
CA GLU A 150 -5.20 0.66 11.51
C GLU A 150 -4.93 1.95 10.71
N ASN A 151 -3.93 2.73 11.13
CA ASN A 151 -3.53 3.92 10.38
C ASN A 151 -3.09 3.58 8.95
N ALA A 152 -2.28 2.53 8.77
CA ALA A 152 -1.85 2.08 7.45
C ALA A 152 -3.04 1.64 6.56
N GLU A 153 -4.06 1.01 7.13
CA GLU A 153 -5.30 0.66 6.41
C GLU A 153 -6.02 1.91 5.92
N LEU A 154 -6.22 2.90 6.79
CA LEU A 154 -6.88 4.17 6.43
C LEU A 154 -6.12 4.91 5.33
N GLU A 155 -4.79 5.00 5.46
CA GLU A 155 -3.93 5.60 4.45
C GLU A 155 -3.97 4.85 3.10
N CYS A 156 -4.06 3.51 3.13
CA CYS A 156 -4.22 2.71 1.92
C CYS A 156 -5.55 3.01 1.23
N TYR A 157 -6.68 3.08 1.96
CA TYR A 157 -7.97 3.45 1.36
C TYR A 157 -7.95 4.86 0.79
N ASN A 158 -7.39 5.82 1.53
CA ASN A 158 -7.24 7.18 1.04
C ASN A 158 -6.40 7.25 -0.24
N SER A 159 -5.30 6.50 -0.30
CA SER A 159 -4.41 6.48 -1.46
C SER A 159 -5.02 5.75 -2.65
N LEU A 160 -5.77 4.66 -2.42
CA LEU A 160 -6.55 3.97 -3.45
C LEU A 160 -7.61 4.89 -4.07
N ALA A 161 -8.36 5.63 -3.26
CA ALA A 161 -9.31 6.62 -3.75
C ALA A 161 -8.63 7.68 -4.62
N ALA A 162 -7.44 8.15 -4.21
CA ALA A 162 -6.63 9.08 -5.01
C ALA A 162 -6.21 8.48 -6.36
N CYS A 163 -5.73 7.24 -6.37
CA CYS A 163 -5.31 6.54 -7.59
C CYS A 163 -6.47 6.38 -8.56
N LEU A 164 -7.64 5.95 -8.06
CA LEU A 164 -8.83 5.74 -8.88
C LEU A 164 -9.30 7.01 -9.58
N LEU A 165 -9.19 8.17 -8.93
CA LEU A 165 -9.50 9.47 -9.52
C LEU A 165 -8.52 9.88 -10.63
N GLN A 166 -7.34 9.27 -10.72
CA GLN A 166 -6.35 9.53 -11.78
C GLN A 166 -6.46 8.56 -12.97
N MET A 167 -7.32 7.54 -12.87
CA MET A 167 -7.54 6.58 -13.96
C MET A 167 -8.32 7.24 -15.11
N GLU A 168 -8.12 6.74 -16.33
CA GLU A 168 -8.85 7.21 -17.52
C GLU A 168 -10.36 6.99 -17.37
N LEU A 169 -10.74 5.82 -16.87
CA LEU A 169 -12.12 5.50 -16.49
C LEU A 169 -12.22 5.45 -14.98
N VAL A 170 -12.76 6.52 -14.40
CA VAL A 170 -12.87 6.68 -12.95
C VAL A 170 -14.07 5.90 -12.43
N ASN A 171 -13.82 4.96 -11.51
CA ASN A 171 -14.86 4.26 -10.78
C ASN A 171 -15.27 5.04 -9.52
N TYR A 172 -16.21 5.97 -9.67
CA TYR A 172 -16.67 6.82 -8.56
C TYR A 172 -17.38 6.04 -7.44
N GLU A 173 -18.02 4.91 -7.76
CA GLU A 173 -18.61 4.02 -6.75
C GLU A 173 -17.56 3.49 -5.77
N ARG A 174 -16.41 3.01 -6.28
CA ARG A 174 -15.31 2.56 -5.42
C ARG A 174 -14.60 3.70 -4.69
N VAL A 175 -14.44 4.86 -5.32
CA VAL A 175 -13.87 6.05 -4.65
C VAL A 175 -14.73 6.39 -3.43
N LYS A 176 -16.05 6.49 -3.61
CA LYS A 176 -17.02 6.70 -2.53
C LYS A 176 -16.84 5.65 -1.43
N GLU A 177 -16.84 4.37 -1.77
CA GLU A 177 -16.73 3.28 -0.79
C GLU A 177 -15.45 3.39 0.07
N TYR A 178 -14.30 3.63 -0.55
CA TYR A 178 -13.03 3.76 0.18
C TYR A 178 -12.99 5.00 1.06
N CYS A 179 -13.48 6.14 0.58
CA CYS A 179 -13.51 7.35 1.40
C CYS A 179 -14.46 7.19 2.60
N LEU A 180 -15.61 6.54 2.45
CA LEU A 180 -16.52 6.30 3.57
C LEU A 180 -15.91 5.39 4.64
N LYS A 181 -15.09 4.39 4.26
CA LYS A 181 -14.33 3.58 5.23
C LYS A 181 -13.35 4.42 6.05
N VAL A 182 -12.70 5.40 5.41
CA VAL A 182 -11.84 6.34 6.12
C VAL A 182 -12.64 7.22 7.07
N LEU A 183 -13.74 7.81 6.59
CA LEU A 183 -14.57 8.73 7.39
C LEU A 183 -15.26 8.05 8.58
N LEU A 184 -15.47 6.73 8.54
CA LEU A 184 -15.99 5.98 9.67
C LEU A 184 -15.06 6.06 10.89
N LYS A 185 -13.75 6.14 10.67
CA LYS A 185 -12.73 6.25 11.71
C LYS A 185 -12.26 7.69 11.90
N GLU A 186 -12.06 8.41 10.79
CA GLU A 186 -11.59 9.79 10.75
C GLU A 186 -12.63 10.72 10.13
N GLY A 187 -13.71 11.01 10.86
CA GLY A 187 -14.85 11.79 10.33
C GLY A 187 -14.51 13.20 9.83
N LYS A 188 -13.35 13.75 10.20
CA LYS A 188 -12.86 15.07 9.78
C LYS A 188 -11.71 15.01 8.77
N ASN A 189 -11.41 13.84 8.19
CA ASN A 189 -10.33 13.73 7.20
C ASN A 189 -10.68 14.53 5.93
N PHE A 190 -9.99 15.65 5.72
CA PHE A 190 -10.21 16.55 4.58
C PHE A 190 -10.17 15.82 3.23
N LYS A 191 -9.14 14.99 2.99
CA LYS A 191 -8.96 14.30 1.72
C LYS A 191 -10.11 13.33 1.42
N ALA A 192 -10.58 12.61 2.44
CA ALA A 192 -11.70 11.68 2.29
C ALA A 192 -13.04 12.41 2.12
N LEU A 193 -13.26 13.52 2.83
CA LEU A 193 -14.44 14.38 2.66
C LEU A 193 -14.52 14.96 1.25
N TYR A 194 -13.45 15.61 0.79
CA TYR A 194 -13.37 16.18 -0.55
C TYR A 194 -13.63 15.13 -1.64
N ARG A 195 -12.90 14.00 -1.58
CA ARG A 195 -13.01 12.93 -2.59
C ARG A 195 -14.39 12.26 -2.58
N SER A 196 -15.02 12.10 -1.41
CA SER A 196 -16.41 11.62 -1.31
C SER A 196 -17.37 12.59 -2.00
N GLY A 197 -17.22 13.90 -1.73
CA GLY A 197 -18.01 14.95 -2.36
C GLY A 197 -17.91 14.94 -3.88
N VAL A 198 -16.69 14.83 -4.41
CA VAL A 198 -16.43 14.67 -5.85
C VAL A 198 -17.06 13.39 -6.40
N ALA A 199 -16.94 12.26 -5.70
CA ALA A 199 -17.54 11.00 -6.14
C ALA A 199 -19.07 11.08 -6.21
N TYR A 200 -19.73 11.56 -5.15
CA TYR A 200 -21.18 11.73 -5.14
C TYR A 200 -21.67 12.70 -6.21
N TYR A 201 -20.92 13.77 -6.50
CA TYR A 201 -21.24 14.70 -7.58
C TYR A 201 -21.33 13.98 -8.93
N HIS A 202 -20.34 13.14 -9.25
CA HIS A 202 -20.30 12.40 -10.52
C HIS A 202 -21.27 11.23 -10.56
N LEU A 203 -21.68 10.71 -9.41
CA LEU A 203 -22.77 9.71 -9.29
C LEU A 203 -24.17 10.34 -9.38
N GLY A 204 -24.27 11.67 -9.37
CA GLY A 204 -25.55 12.40 -9.49
C GLY A 204 -26.31 12.58 -8.17
N ASP A 205 -25.79 12.09 -7.04
CA ASP A 205 -26.35 12.37 -5.71
C ASP A 205 -25.83 13.73 -5.21
N PHE A 206 -26.42 14.80 -5.76
CA PHE A 206 -25.96 16.16 -5.51
C PHE A 206 -26.18 16.62 -4.06
N GLN A 207 -27.16 16.06 -3.36
CA GLN A 207 -27.42 16.41 -1.95
C GLN A 207 -26.29 15.91 -1.05
N LYS A 208 -25.90 14.64 -1.18
CA LYS A 208 -24.74 14.12 -0.44
C LYS A 208 -23.43 14.75 -0.89
N ALA A 209 -23.28 15.01 -2.19
CA ALA A 209 -22.10 15.72 -2.70
C ALA A 209 -21.92 17.07 -1.99
N LEU A 210 -22.99 17.88 -1.92
CA LEU A 210 -22.95 19.19 -1.27
C LEU A 210 -22.64 19.07 0.24
N HIS A 211 -23.21 18.08 0.93
CA HIS A 211 -22.93 17.83 2.33
C HIS A 211 -21.43 17.56 2.57
N TYR A 212 -20.85 16.58 1.88
CA TYR A 212 -19.43 16.23 2.06
C TYR A 212 -18.48 17.35 1.63
N LEU A 213 -18.81 18.08 0.56
CA LEU A 213 -18.00 19.23 0.13
C LEU A 213 -18.03 20.37 1.15
N LYS A 214 -19.18 20.64 1.79
CA LYS A 214 -19.29 21.64 2.86
C LYS A 214 -18.50 21.21 4.11
N GLU A 215 -18.57 19.94 4.50
CA GLU A 215 -17.74 19.44 5.61
C GLU A 215 -16.25 19.53 5.28
N SER A 216 -15.86 19.25 4.04
CA SER A 216 -14.48 19.43 3.56
C SER A 216 -14.05 20.90 3.63
N HIS A 217 -14.93 21.83 3.22
CA HIS A 217 -14.67 23.26 3.26
C HIS A 217 -14.47 23.80 4.67
N LYS A 218 -15.15 23.22 5.67
CA LYS A 218 -14.90 23.58 7.09
C LYS A 218 -13.47 23.24 7.53
N GLN A 219 -12.85 22.21 6.94
CA GLN A 219 -11.46 21.84 7.28
C GLN A 219 -10.46 22.73 6.54
N GLU A 220 -10.67 22.99 5.24
CA GLU A 220 -9.82 23.88 4.44
C GLU A 220 -10.67 24.91 3.66
N PRO A 221 -11.01 26.06 4.28
CA PRO A 221 -11.89 27.06 3.68
C PRO A 221 -11.31 27.77 2.45
N SER A 222 -9.99 27.77 2.30
CA SER A 222 -9.28 28.41 1.18
C SER A 222 -9.08 27.49 -0.03
N ASP A 223 -9.45 26.20 0.05
CA ASP A 223 -9.26 25.29 -1.07
C ASP A 223 -10.19 25.63 -2.23
N THR A 224 -9.57 26.08 -3.32
CA THR A 224 -10.28 26.53 -4.53
C THR A 224 -11.03 25.40 -5.23
N ASN A 225 -10.56 24.16 -5.13
CA ASN A 225 -11.22 23.02 -5.75
C ASN A 225 -12.52 22.68 -5.02
N VAL A 226 -12.51 22.71 -3.69
CA VAL A 226 -13.69 22.52 -2.85
C VAL A 226 -14.72 23.60 -3.16
N ILE A 227 -14.33 24.88 -3.16
CA ILE A 227 -15.23 26.00 -3.48
C ILE A 227 -15.86 25.81 -4.87
N ARG A 228 -15.04 25.47 -5.87
CA ARG A 228 -15.51 25.21 -7.23
C ARG A 228 -16.53 24.07 -7.28
N TYR A 229 -16.25 22.95 -6.60
CA TYR A 229 -17.16 21.81 -6.59
C TYR A 229 -18.47 22.10 -5.86
N ILE A 230 -18.44 22.90 -4.78
CA ILE A 230 -19.66 23.39 -4.11
C ILE A 230 -20.53 24.15 -5.10
N GLN A 231 -19.97 25.15 -5.80
CA GLN A 231 -20.70 25.96 -6.77
C GLN A 231 -21.30 25.12 -7.90
N LEU A 232 -20.50 24.20 -8.48
CA LEU A 232 -20.96 23.27 -9.52
C LEU A 232 -22.13 22.39 -9.03
N THR A 233 -22.08 21.93 -7.78
CA THR A 233 -23.11 21.09 -7.17
C THR A 233 -24.39 21.89 -6.94
N GLU A 234 -24.30 23.10 -6.39
CA GLU A 234 -25.46 23.97 -6.18
C GLU A 234 -26.15 24.34 -7.51
N MET A 235 -25.37 24.61 -8.56
CA MET A 235 -25.93 24.85 -9.90
C MET A 235 -26.69 23.63 -10.44
N LYS A 236 -26.19 22.40 -10.22
CA LYS A 236 -26.88 21.16 -10.62
C LYS A 236 -28.17 20.96 -9.85
N ILE A 237 -28.18 21.17 -8.54
CA ILE A 237 -29.38 21.08 -7.69
C ILE A 237 -30.46 22.05 -8.18
N ARG A 238 -30.11 23.33 -8.40
CA ARG A 238 -31.06 24.34 -8.90
C ARG A 238 -31.65 23.96 -10.25
N ARG A 239 -30.82 23.44 -11.17
CA ARG A 239 -31.28 23.00 -12.49
C ARG A 239 -32.23 21.80 -12.40
N ASN A 240 -31.94 20.82 -11.54
CA ASN A 240 -32.79 19.65 -11.35
C ASN A 240 -34.16 20.04 -10.78
N ALA A 241 -34.19 20.88 -9.75
CA ALA A 241 -35.44 21.36 -9.16
C ALA A 241 -36.33 22.13 -10.17
N GLN A 242 -35.73 22.88 -11.09
CA GLN A 242 -36.48 23.55 -12.17
C GLN A 242 -37.06 22.57 -13.19
N ARG A 243 -36.34 21.48 -13.50
CA ARG A 243 -36.83 20.43 -14.40
C ARG A 243 -38.00 19.68 -13.79
N GLU A 244 -37.87 19.26 -12.53
CA GLU A 244 -38.93 18.56 -11.79
C GLU A 244 -40.21 19.39 -11.72
N LYS A 245 -40.11 20.71 -11.50
CA LYS A 245 -41.27 21.62 -11.51
C LYS A 245 -41.96 21.69 -12.88
N LYS A 246 -41.20 21.71 -13.97
CA LYS A 246 -41.75 21.75 -15.34
C LYS A 246 -42.36 20.41 -15.77
N GLU A 247 -41.80 19.30 -15.30
CA GLU A 247 -42.32 17.95 -15.57
C GLU A 247 -43.60 17.66 -14.76
N ALA A 248 -43.83 18.40 -13.66
CA ALA A 248 -45.01 18.29 -12.81
C ALA A 248 -46.16 19.25 -13.16
N THR A 249 -46.00 20.11 -14.18
CA THR A 249 -47.01 21.08 -14.65
C THR A 249 -47.50 20.69 -16.04
#